data_AF-A0A2T0MMI4-F1
#
_entry.id   AF-A0A2T0MMI4-F1
#
_cell.length_a   1.000
_cell.length_b   1.000
_cell.length_c   1.000
_cell.angle_alpha   90.00
_cell.angle_beta   90.00
_cell.angle_gamma   90.00
#
_symmetry.space_group_name_H-M   'P 1'
#
loop_
_entity.id
_entity.type
_entity.pdbx_description
1 polymer ?
#
loop_
_entity_poly.entity_id
_entity_poly.type
_entity_poly.pdbx_seq_one_letter_code
_entity_poly.pdbx_strand_id
1 'polypeptide(L)'
;MGHMPERSEPIHPAYEPVYEVVKVVRLPVPNEIREPDCMIGPKVWVRRRIRRLVPWLVPRQAPRACCWHHQVDWRQAAEAAIRLVRQAQAAGLRGERISDYAIERLDDQGFGDWEQDAVLALACTGGIEPSTEPGAEWRYFEGQHRVAAQLDQGVRQTVVQRWEPFDPVTGLPIRQ
;
A
#
# COMPACT_ATOMS: atom_id res chain seq x y z
N MET A 1 -24.75 44.20 27.50
CA MET A 1 -23.95 42.96 27.55
C MET A 1 -23.91 42.40 26.14
N GLY A 2 -22.81 42.60 25.42
CA GLY A 2 -22.62 42.07 24.08
C GLY A 2 -22.18 40.62 24.17
N HIS A 3 -22.92 39.73 23.51
CA HIS A 3 -22.53 38.33 23.33
C HIS A 3 -21.33 38.33 22.39
N MET A 4 -20.13 38.03 22.90
CA MET A 4 -18.96 37.79 22.07
C MET A 4 -19.20 36.46 21.35
N PRO A 5 -19.15 36.41 20.01
CA PRO A 5 -19.21 35.12 19.32
C PRO A 5 -18.00 34.30 19.76
N GLU A 6 -18.27 33.08 20.23
CA GLU A 6 -17.26 32.04 20.42
C GLU A 6 -16.37 32.01 19.19
N ARG A 7 -15.07 32.26 19.38
CA ARG A 7 -14.10 31.95 18.33
C ARG A 7 -14.14 30.45 18.18
N SER A 8 -14.76 29.98 17.10
CA SER A 8 -14.63 28.60 16.64
C SER A 8 -13.13 28.28 16.59
N GLU A 9 -12.66 27.36 17.44
CA GLU A 9 -11.32 26.82 17.33
C GLU A 9 -11.09 26.35 15.88
N PRO A 10 -9.90 26.60 15.31
CA PRO A 10 -9.60 26.07 13.99
C PRO A 10 -9.74 24.55 14.03
N ILE A 11 -10.66 24.01 13.23
CA ILE A 11 -10.79 22.57 13.04
C ILE A 11 -9.47 22.09 12.45
N HIS A 12 -8.62 21.47 13.27
CA HIS A 12 -7.47 20.75 12.75
C HIS A 12 -8.00 19.59 11.90
N PRO A 13 -7.62 19.49 10.61
CA PRO A 13 -8.12 18.41 9.78
C PRO A 13 -7.69 17.08 10.37
N ALA A 14 -8.66 16.19 10.59
CA ALA A 14 -8.38 14.80 10.87
C ALA A 14 -7.95 14.13 9.55
N TYR A 15 -7.13 13.08 9.64
CA TYR A 15 -6.66 12.33 8.47
C TYR A 15 -7.12 10.89 8.56
N GLU A 16 -7.58 10.34 7.44
CA GLU A 16 -7.94 8.93 7.33
C GLU A 16 -7.20 8.27 6.17
N PRO A 17 -6.93 6.96 6.25
CA PRO A 17 -6.32 6.24 5.14
C PRO A 17 -7.35 5.99 4.03
N VAL A 18 -6.95 6.32 2.81
CA VAL A 18 -7.66 6.02 1.57
C VAL A 18 -6.89 4.94 0.83
N TYR A 19 -7.58 3.83 0.56
CA TYR A 19 -6.99 2.66 -0.10
C TYR A 19 -7.32 2.65 -1.58
N GLU A 20 -6.30 2.50 -2.42
CA GLU A 20 -6.46 2.44 -3.87
C GLU A 20 -5.78 1.21 -4.48
N VAL A 21 -6.43 0.61 -5.48
CA VAL A 21 -5.84 -0.47 -6.26
C VAL A 21 -5.11 0.10 -7.47
N VAL A 22 -3.80 -0.06 -7.49
CA VAL A 22 -2.94 0.51 -8.54
C VAL A 22 -2.12 -0.56 -9.25
N LYS A 23 -1.59 -0.23 -10.43
CA LYS A 23 -0.65 -1.09 -11.15
C LYS A 23 0.73 -0.94 -10.52
N VAL A 24 1.36 -2.04 -10.09
CA VAL A 24 2.68 -2.03 -9.44
C VAL A 24 3.73 -1.34 -10.32
N VAL A 25 3.68 -1.56 -11.64
CA VAL A 25 4.61 -0.94 -12.59
C VAL A 25 4.49 0.60 -12.68
N ARG A 26 3.37 1.18 -12.27
CA ARG A 26 3.14 2.63 -12.24
C ARG A 26 3.63 3.29 -10.96
N LEU A 27 3.95 2.51 -9.93
CA LEU A 27 4.53 3.02 -8.71
C LEU A 27 5.95 3.55 -8.94
N PRO A 28 6.46 4.40 -8.03
CA PRO A 28 7.85 4.86 -8.08
C PRO A 28 8.83 3.68 -8.19
N VAL A 29 9.97 3.86 -8.86
CA VAL A 29 10.99 2.81 -8.88
C VAL A 29 11.56 2.71 -7.46
N PRO A 30 11.57 1.52 -6.83
CA PRO A 30 12.04 1.39 -5.46
C PRO A 30 13.58 1.41 -5.42
N ASN A 31 14.23 2.55 -5.68
CA ASN A 31 15.67 2.72 -5.92
C ASN A 31 16.55 3.03 -4.69
N GLU A 32 15.95 3.45 -3.58
CA GLU A 32 16.63 3.82 -2.33
C GLU A 32 16.85 2.65 -1.33
N ILE A 33 16.61 1.40 -1.75
CA ILE A 33 16.78 0.23 -0.87
C ILE A 33 18.26 0.04 -0.52
N ARG A 34 18.57 0.09 0.79
CA ARG A 34 19.93 -0.08 1.33
C ARG A 34 20.23 -1.48 1.86
N GLU A 35 19.19 -2.25 2.17
CA GLU A 35 19.26 -3.65 2.61
C GLU A 35 17.90 -4.32 2.31
N PRO A 36 17.82 -5.66 2.18
CA PRO A 36 18.92 -6.62 2.15
C PRO A 36 19.58 -6.71 0.76
N ASP A 37 20.79 -7.25 0.69
CA ASP A 37 21.60 -7.37 -0.55
C ASP A 37 20.86 -8.01 -1.73
N CYS A 38 19.96 -8.96 -1.46
CA CYS A 38 19.18 -9.62 -2.50
C CYS A 38 18.21 -8.68 -3.25
N MET A 39 17.98 -7.46 -2.75
CA MET A 39 17.17 -6.42 -3.37
C MET A 39 17.98 -5.33 -4.09
N ILE A 40 19.31 -5.40 -4.03
CA ILE A 40 20.22 -4.35 -4.44
C ILE A 40 21.10 -4.85 -5.58
N GLY A 41 21.50 -3.92 -6.45
CA GLY A 41 22.56 -4.15 -7.43
C GLY A 41 22.10 -4.04 -8.88
N PRO A 42 23.06 -3.86 -9.81
CA PRO A 42 22.76 -3.48 -11.21
C PRO A 42 21.83 -4.47 -11.92
N LYS A 43 22.02 -5.78 -11.73
CA LYS A 43 21.18 -6.81 -12.36
C LYS A 43 19.74 -6.74 -11.88
N VAL A 44 19.52 -6.45 -10.60
CA VAL A 44 18.18 -6.30 -10.01
C VAL A 44 17.48 -5.08 -10.63
N TRP A 45 18.17 -3.94 -10.73
CA TRP A 45 17.64 -2.73 -11.37
C TRP A 45 17.27 -2.96 -12.83
N VAL A 46 18.15 -3.59 -13.60
CA VAL A 46 17.90 -3.90 -15.02
C VAL A 46 16.66 -4.78 -15.15
N ARG A 47 16.55 -5.85 -14.35
CA ARG A 47 15.37 -6.72 -14.39
C ARG A 47 14.07 -5.99 -14.07
N ARG A 48 14.07 -5.14 -13.04
CA ARG A 48 12.89 -4.32 -12.68
C ARG A 48 12.52 -3.35 -13.81
N ARG A 49 13.50 -2.71 -14.44
CA ARG A 49 13.27 -1.85 -15.62
C ARG A 49 12.67 -2.63 -16.78
N ILE A 50 13.25 -3.78 -17.14
CA ILE A 50 12.71 -4.65 -18.21
C ILE A 50 11.28 -5.03 -17.88
N ARG A 51 10.98 -5.44 -16.64
CA ARG A 51 9.62 -5.83 -16.26
C ARG A 51 8.61 -4.69 -16.32
N ARG A 52 9.00 -3.44 -16.09
CA ARG A 52 8.11 -2.28 -16.25
C ARG A 52 7.78 -2.02 -17.72
N LEU A 53 8.74 -2.23 -18.61
CA LEU A 53 8.60 -1.95 -20.05
C LEU A 53 7.93 -3.10 -20.80
N VAL A 54 8.35 -4.32 -20.52
CA VAL A 54 8.02 -5.54 -21.28
C VAL A 54 7.76 -6.71 -20.30
N PRO A 55 6.72 -6.62 -19.45
CA PRO A 55 6.47 -7.60 -18.38
C PRO A 55 6.29 -9.04 -18.87
N TRP A 56 5.86 -9.24 -20.12
CA TRP A 56 5.68 -10.56 -20.72
C TRP A 56 7.00 -11.28 -21.04
N LEU A 57 8.13 -10.56 -21.12
CA LEU A 57 9.44 -11.16 -21.40
C LEU A 57 10.16 -11.65 -20.13
N VAL A 58 9.72 -11.26 -18.95
CA VAL A 58 10.38 -11.64 -17.69
C VAL A 58 9.50 -12.66 -16.97
N PRO A 59 9.89 -13.95 -16.92
CA PRO A 59 9.14 -14.97 -16.22
C PRO A 59 8.81 -14.56 -14.79
N ARG A 60 7.61 -14.91 -14.33
CA ARG A 60 7.23 -14.69 -12.93
C ARG A 60 8.19 -15.48 -12.05
N GLN A 61 8.59 -14.89 -10.92
CA GLN A 61 9.42 -15.59 -9.95
C GLN A 61 8.55 -16.15 -8.84
N ALA A 62 8.93 -17.33 -8.35
CA ALA A 62 8.40 -17.89 -7.12
C ALA A 62 9.02 -17.18 -5.90
N PRO A 63 8.42 -17.33 -4.71
CA PRO A 63 9.05 -16.92 -3.48
C PRO A 63 10.44 -17.53 -3.28
N ARG A 64 11.32 -16.83 -2.56
CA ARG A 64 12.73 -17.19 -2.34
C ARG A 64 13.11 -16.98 -0.89
N ALA A 65 13.93 -17.89 -0.35
CA ALA A 65 14.38 -17.89 1.05
C ALA A 65 15.45 -16.81 1.41
N CYS A 66 15.61 -15.74 0.63
CA CYS A 66 16.71 -14.79 0.83
C CYS A 66 16.41 -13.63 1.79
N CYS A 67 15.15 -13.25 1.97
CA CYS A 67 14.71 -12.27 2.98
C CYS A 67 13.20 -12.40 3.21
N TRP A 68 12.67 -11.77 4.27
CA TRP A 68 11.24 -11.81 4.57
C TRP A 68 10.39 -11.42 3.35
N HIS A 69 10.72 -10.30 2.73
CA HIS A 69 9.99 -9.81 1.56
C HIS A 69 10.04 -10.74 0.35
N HIS A 70 11.07 -11.57 0.15
CA HIS A 70 11.07 -12.49 -0.99
C HIS A 70 10.43 -13.85 -0.65
N GLN A 71 10.26 -14.18 0.62
CA GLN A 71 9.67 -15.44 1.08
C GLN A 71 8.14 -15.49 0.94
N VAL A 72 7.48 -14.33 0.97
CA VAL A 72 6.04 -14.19 0.79
C VAL A 72 5.64 -14.46 -0.66
N ASP A 73 4.55 -15.20 -0.93
CA ASP A 73 3.87 -15.14 -2.24
C ASP A 73 3.03 -13.86 -2.35
N TRP A 74 3.65 -12.81 -2.90
CA TRP A 74 2.99 -11.52 -3.04
C TRP A 74 1.86 -11.50 -4.04
N ARG A 75 1.74 -12.49 -4.93
CA ARG A 75 0.58 -12.55 -5.83
C ARG A 75 -0.65 -12.90 -5.00
N GLN A 76 -0.52 -13.95 -4.18
CA GLN A 76 -1.60 -14.38 -3.31
C GLN A 76 -1.96 -13.28 -2.29
N ALA A 77 -0.94 -12.69 -1.64
CA ALA A 77 -1.16 -11.61 -0.67
C ALA A 77 -1.82 -10.37 -1.31
N ALA A 78 -1.33 -9.91 -2.48
CA ALA A 78 -1.92 -8.75 -3.14
C ALA A 78 -3.35 -9.02 -3.64
N GLU A 79 -3.64 -10.21 -4.18
CA GLU A 79 -4.99 -10.58 -4.60
C GLU A 79 -5.96 -10.63 -3.41
N ALA A 80 -5.52 -11.15 -2.27
CA ALA A 80 -6.30 -11.18 -1.04
C ALA A 80 -6.55 -9.77 -0.48
N ALA A 81 -5.51 -8.93 -0.38
CA ALA A 81 -5.64 -7.55 0.06
C ALA A 81 -6.59 -6.75 -0.85
N ILE A 82 -6.45 -6.86 -2.17
CA ILE A 82 -7.35 -6.19 -3.14
C ILE A 82 -8.79 -6.64 -2.95
N ARG A 83 -9.03 -7.95 -2.74
CA ARG A 83 -10.37 -8.48 -2.51
C ARG A 83 -10.97 -7.90 -1.23
N LEU A 84 -10.23 -7.94 -0.12
CA LEU A 84 -10.69 -7.43 1.18
C LEU A 84 -11.02 -5.93 1.12
N VAL A 85 -10.11 -5.12 0.57
CA VAL A 85 -10.33 -3.68 0.40
C VAL A 85 -11.56 -3.39 -0.45
N ARG A 86 -11.72 -4.09 -1.58
CA ARG A 86 -12.89 -3.90 -2.44
C ARG A 86 -14.20 -4.32 -1.77
N GLN A 87 -14.19 -5.40 -1.00
CA GLN A 87 -15.37 -5.84 -0.26
C GLN A 87 -15.76 -4.82 0.83
N ALA A 88 -14.78 -4.31 1.57
CA ALA A 88 -15.00 -3.26 2.58
C ALA A 88 -15.57 -1.99 1.93
N GLN A 89 -14.99 -1.55 0.81
CA GLN A 89 -15.48 -0.40 0.05
C GLN A 89 -16.89 -0.62 -0.49
N ALA A 90 -17.20 -1.82 -1.00
CA ALA A 90 -18.55 -2.17 -1.45
C ALA A 90 -19.59 -2.20 -0.31
N ALA A 91 -19.14 -2.48 0.92
CA ALA A 91 -19.94 -2.38 2.14
C ALA A 91 -20.04 -0.94 2.69
N GLY A 92 -19.46 0.05 2.00
CA GLY A 92 -19.49 1.46 2.40
C GLY A 92 -18.50 1.82 3.52
N LEU A 93 -17.54 0.95 3.84
CA LEU A 93 -16.49 1.22 4.83
C LEU A 93 -15.42 2.15 4.24
N ARG A 94 -14.80 2.95 5.11
CA ARG A 94 -13.76 3.95 4.79
C ARG A 94 -12.77 4.05 5.94
N GLY A 95 -11.61 4.67 5.67
CA GLY A 95 -10.59 4.91 6.68
C GLY A 95 -10.15 3.63 7.37
N GLU A 96 -9.90 3.73 8.68
CA GLU A 96 -9.47 2.61 9.52
C GLU A 96 -10.47 1.45 9.56
N ARG A 97 -11.75 1.69 9.24
CA ARG A 97 -12.74 0.61 9.20
C ARG A 97 -12.47 -0.40 8.07
N ILE A 98 -11.70 -0.01 7.04
CA ILE A 98 -11.22 -0.95 6.03
C ILE A 98 -10.11 -1.84 6.63
N SER A 99 -9.20 -1.28 7.42
CA SER A 99 -8.17 -2.03 8.16
C SER A 99 -8.81 -3.06 9.09
N ASP A 100 -9.78 -2.62 9.90
CA ASP A 100 -10.49 -3.49 10.85
C ASP A 100 -11.20 -4.64 10.14
N TYR A 101 -11.93 -4.32 9.06
CA TYR A 101 -12.59 -5.33 8.23
C TYR A 101 -11.62 -6.35 7.65
N ALA A 102 -10.45 -5.89 7.19
CA ALA A 102 -9.43 -6.78 6.65
C ALA A 102 -8.86 -7.71 7.71
N ILE A 103 -8.58 -7.22 8.93
CA ILE A 103 -8.13 -8.04 10.08
C ILE A 103 -9.18 -9.11 10.39
N GLU A 104 -10.43 -8.70 10.61
CA GLU A 104 -11.51 -9.61 11.01
C GLU A 104 -11.77 -10.75 9.99
N ARG A 105 -11.52 -10.49 8.70
CA ARG A 105 -11.83 -11.43 7.61
C ARG A 105 -10.61 -12.19 7.09
N LEU A 106 -9.44 -11.97 7.66
CA LEU A 106 -8.22 -12.64 7.22
C LEU A 106 -8.10 -14.04 7.82
N ASP A 107 -8.50 -14.20 9.08
CA ASP A 107 -8.45 -15.48 9.80
C ASP A 107 -9.24 -16.60 9.08
N ASP A 108 -10.30 -16.22 8.35
CA ASP A 108 -11.17 -17.15 7.62
C ASP A 108 -10.56 -17.71 6.32
N GLN A 109 -9.36 -17.29 5.91
CA GLN A 109 -8.86 -17.54 4.54
C GLN A 109 -7.79 -18.63 4.43
N GLY A 110 -7.41 -19.28 5.53
CA GLY A 110 -6.50 -20.43 5.51
C GLY A 110 -5.10 -20.11 4.99
N PHE A 111 -4.67 -18.86 5.11
CA PHE A 111 -3.30 -18.44 4.82
C PHE A 111 -2.32 -18.94 5.88
N GLY A 112 -1.06 -19.15 5.50
CA GLY A 112 0.02 -19.29 6.46
C GLY A 112 0.38 -17.93 7.08
N ASP A 113 1.11 -17.96 8.20
CA ASP A 113 1.47 -16.77 8.99
C ASP A 113 2.12 -15.67 8.11
N TRP A 114 3.01 -16.05 7.20
CA TRP A 114 3.73 -15.14 6.31
C TRP A 114 2.82 -14.44 5.31
N GLU A 115 1.86 -15.17 4.73
CA GLU A 115 0.86 -14.59 3.83
C GLU A 115 -0.12 -13.71 4.59
N GLN A 116 -0.53 -14.08 5.80
CA GLN A 116 -1.38 -13.24 6.64
C GLN A 116 -0.70 -11.91 6.95
N ASP A 117 0.53 -11.94 7.47
CA ASP A 117 1.31 -10.75 7.74
C ASP A 117 1.46 -9.86 6.51
N ALA A 118 1.68 -10.46 5.34
CA ALA A 118 1.80 -9.71 4.10
C ALA A 118 0.49 -9.07 3.64
N VAL A 119 -0.66 -9.72 3.86
CA VAL A 119 -1.98 -9.12 3.58
C VAL A 119 -2.23 -7.96 4.54
N LEU A 120 -1.98 -8.13 5.83
CA LEU A 120 -2.11 -7.06 6.83
C LEU A 120 -1.18 -5.89 6.53
N ALA A 121 0.07 -6.15 6.11
CA ALA A 121 1.01 -5.11 5.71
C ALA A 121 0.56 -4.31 4.46
N LEU A 122 -0.40 -4.83 3.67
CA LEU A 122 -0.97 -4.11 2.53
C LEU A 122 -2.29 -3.41 2.86
N ALA A 123 -3.08 -3.95 3.79
CA ALA A 123 -4.45 -3.50 4.05
C ALA A 123 -4.63 -2.79 5.41
N CYS A 124 -3.68 -2.90 6.33
CA CYS A 124 -3.85 -2.50 7.74
C CYS A 124 -2.63 -1.76 8.30
N THR A 125 -1.42 -2.34 8.20
CA THR A 125 -0.24 -1.85 8.92
C THR A 125 0.79 -1.23 7.97
N GLY A 126 0.79 0.09 7.86
CA GLY A 126 1.80 0.88 7.15
C GLY A 126 1.74 0.83 5.62
N GLY A 127 0.87 0.01 5.02
CA GLY A 127 0.51 0.03 3.60
C GLY A 127 1.67 0.08 2.61
N ILE A 128 1.38 0.46 1.37
CA ILE A 128 2.38 1.04 0.46
C ILE A 128 2.01 2.50 0.33
N GLU A 129 2.89 3.39 0.77
CA GLU A 129 2.62 4.83 0.86
C GLU A 129 3.58 5.60 -0.06
N PRO A 130 3.19 5.84 -1.34
CA PRO A 130 3.91 6.76 -2.19
C PRO A 130 3.79 8.19 -1.66
N SER A 131 4.89 8.96 -1.69
CA SER A 131 4.84 10.39 -1.41
C SER A 131 3.93 11.08 -2.43
N THR A 132 3.01 11.90 -1.90
CA THR A 132 2.06 12.70 -2.68
C THR A 132 2.47 14.17 -2.78
N GLU A 133 3.66 14.53 -2.29
CA GLU A 133 4.14 15.92 -2.30
C GLU A 133 4.25 16.47 -3.73
N PRO A 134 3.51 17.54 -4.07
CA PRO A 134 3.58 18.14 -5.41
C PRO A 134 4.99 18.64 -5.72
N GLY A 135 5.58 18.15 -6.81
CA GLY A 135 6.92 18.54 -7.25
C GLY A 135 8.07 17.83 -6.53
N ALA A 136 7.79 16.99 -5.53
CA ALA A 136 8.80 16.11 -4.97
C ALA A 136 9.11 14.97 -5.96
N GLU A 137 10.37 14.51 -5.93
CA GLU A 137 10.73 13.26 -6.59
C GLU A 137 9.84 12.15 -6.03
N TRP A 138 9.19 11.37 -6.91
CA TRP A 138 8.31 10.27 -6.51
C TRP A 138 9.08 9.28 -5.61
N ARG A 139 8.84 9.35 -4.29
CA ARG A 139 9.47 8.52 -3.26
C ARG A 139 8.43 7.70 -2.50
N TYR A 140 8.91 6.82 -1.63
CA TYR A 140 8.07 6.09 -0.68
C TYR A 140 8.25 6.70 0.70
N PHE A 141 7.15 6.90 1.42
CA PHE A 141 7.20 7.03 2.87
C PHE A 141 7.37 5.63 3.49
N GLU A 142 6.65 4.64 2.97
CA GLU A 142 6.66 3.26 3.46
C GLU A 142 6.34 2.27 2.31
N GLY A 143 6.77 1.01 2.46
CA GLY A 143 6.41 -0.07 1.53
C GLY A 143 7.30 -0.24 0.30
N GLN A 144 8.43 0.47 0.23
CA GLN A 144 9.38 0.37 -0.88
C GLN A 144 9.89 -1.06 -1.10
N HIS A 145 10.27 -1.78 -0.05
CA HIS A 145 10.72 -3.17 -0.13
C HIS A 145 9.61 -4.11 -0.60
N ARG A 146 8.36 -3.87 -0.18
CA ARG A 146 7.19 -4.63 -0.63
C ARG A 146 6.96 -4.45 -2.13
N VAL A 147 7.03 -3.20 -2.62
CA VAL A 147 6.93 -2.94 -4.06
C VAL A 147 8.07 -3.58 -4.84
N ALA A 148 9.30 -3.51 -4.33
CA ALA A 148 10.44 -4.17 -4.94
C ALA A 148 10.24 -5.68 -5.07
N ALA A 149 9.79 -6.36 -4.01
CA ALA A 149 9.51 -7.79 -4.03
C ALA A 149 8.34 -8.14 -4.97
N GLN A 150 7.27 -7.35 -4.95
CA GLN A 150 6.13 -7.50 -5.86
C GLN A 150 6.53 -7.36 -7.33
N LEU A 151 7.33 -6.34 -7.65
CA LEU A 151 7.93 -6.19 -8.98
C LEU A 151 8.77 -7.41 -9.30
N ASP A 152 9.61 -7.89 -8.39
CA ASP A 152 10.47 -9.05 -8.58
C ASP A 152 9.69 -10.36 -8.80
N GLN A 153 8.50 -10.52 -8.21
CA GLN A 153 7.66 -11.69 -8.42
C GLN A 153 6.70 -11.55 -9.62
N GLY A 154 6.57 -10.34 -10.18
CA GLY A 154 5.72 -10.08 -11.33
C GLY A 154 4.25 -9.85 -10.96
N VAL A 155 4.00 -9.31 -9.77
CA VAL A 155 2.67 -8.85 -9.34
C VAL A 155 2.23 -7.68 -10.20
N ARG A 156 0.97 -7.69 -10.63
CA ARG A 156 0.42 -6.71 -11.58
C ARG A 156 -0.23 -5.52 -10.88
N GLN A 157 -0.99 -5.80 -9.84
CA GLN A 157 -1.75 -4.81 -9.08
C GLN A 157 -1.54 -5.01 -7.60
N THR A 158 -1.67 -3.94 -6.85
CA THR A 158 -1.52 -3.93 -5.39
C THR A 158 -2.37 -2.83 -4.79
N VAL A 159 -2.46 -2.82 -3.47
CA VAL A 159 -3.11 -1.76 -2.70
C VAL A 159 -2.06 -0.74 -2.28
N VAL A 160 -2.37 0.54 -2.45
CA VAL A 160 -1.65 1.65 -1.81
C VAL A 160 -2.56 2.35 -0.82
N GLN A 161 -1.94 2.99 0.16
CA GLN A 161 -2.57 3.80 1.17
C GLN A 161 -2.12 5.25 0.99
N ARG A 162 -3.06 6.19 1.12
CA ARG A 162 -2.79 7.63 1.18
C ARG A 162 -3.55 8.22 2.35
N TRP A 163 -2.96 9.20 3.01
CA TRP A 163 -3.61 9.92 4.09
C TRP A 163 -4.29 11.16 3.52
N GLU A 164 -5.62 11.20 3.58
CA GLU A 164 -6.41 12.32 3.07
C GLU A 164 -7.13 13.02 4.23
N PRO A 165 -7.19 14.37 4.20
CA PRO A 165 -7.91 15.11 5.23
C PRO A 165 -9.41 14.88 5.12
N PHE A 166 -10.08 14.72 6.25
CA PHE A 166 -11.52 14.59 6.35
C PHE A 166 -12.09 15.46 7.47
N ASP A 167 -13.36 15.83 7.33
CA ASP A 167 -14.10 16.56 8.35
C ASP A 167 -14.61 15.56 9.40
N PRO A 168 -14.13 15.63 10.66
CA PRO A 168 -14.53 14.70 11.71
C PRO A 168 -16.00 14.80 12.09
N VAL A 169 -16.67 15.91 11.76
CA VAL A 169 -18.10 16.12 12.05
C VAL A 169 -18.97 15.42 11.01
N THR A 170 -18.62 15.56 9.73
CA THR A 170 -19.42 14.99 8.62
C THR A 170 -18.93 13.63 8.14
N GLY A 171 -17.69 13.26 8.46
CA GLY A 171 -17.03 12.05 7.94
C GLY A 171 -16.71 12.12 6.44
N LEU A 172 -16.69 13.33 5.86
CA LEU A 172 -16.50 13.52 4.42
C LEU A 172 -15.09 14.07 4.11
N PRO A 173 -14.50 13.71 2.96
CA PRO A 173 -13.20 14.24 2.53
C PRO A 173 -13.24 15.77 2.40
N ILE A 174 -12.22 16.44 2.93
CA ILE A 174 -12.01 17.87 2.74
C ILE A 174 -11.27 18.03 1.41
N ARG A 175 -12.02 18.28 0.32
CA ARG A 175 -11.40 18.56 -0.98
C ARG A 175 -10.62 19.88 -0.90
N GLN A 176 -9.32 19.83 -1.19
CA GLN A 176 -8.49 21.01 -1.44
C GLN A 176 -8.68 21.51 -2.86
#